data_AF-A0A1Q2SM40-F1
#
_entry.id   AF-A0A1Q2SM40-F1
#
_cell.length_a   1.000
_cell.length_b   1.000
_cell.length_c   1.000
_cell.angle_alpha   90.00
_cell.angle_beta   90.00
_cell.angle_gamma   90.00
#
_symmetry.space_group_name_H-M   'P 1'
#
loop_
_entity.id
_entity.type
_entity.pdbx_description
1 polymer ?
#
loop_
_entity_poly.entity_id
_entity_poly.type
_entity_poly.pdbx_seq_one_letter_code
_entity_poly.pdbx_strand_id
1 'polypeptide(L)'
;MNRKAGFTLIEMMITMAIIAILAAIALPTYQGTVRKSRRSEATMALLGIQLQEEKWRANQPQYGSLQAVGGTTSNDYYNFSAVNISATTYTLQATAKAGTDQINDTAGSITCSSLNLDQNGAKTPTACW
;
A
#
# COMPACT_ATOMS: atom_id res chain seq x y z
N MET A 1 58.72 -10.02 12.67
CA MET A 1 57.46 -10.06 13.46
C MET A 1 56.53 -8.97 12.94
N ASN A 2 55.60 -9.31 12.05
CA ASN A 2 54.61 -8.34 11.58
C ASN A 2 53.54 -8.18 12.67
N ARG A 3 53.56 -7.04 13.37
CA ARG A 3 52.48 -6.68 14.30
C ARG A 3 51.21 -6.49 13.47
N LYS A 4 50.17 -7.28 13.71
CA LYS A 4 48.85 -7.00 13.15
C LYS A 4 48.33 -5.72 13.78
N ALA A 5 48.17 -4.67 12.97
CA ALA A 5 47.46 -3.47 13.40
C ALA A 5 45.98 -3.83 13.58
N GLY A 6 45.46 -3.69 14.80
CA GLY A 6 44.05 -3.86 15.12
C GLY A 6 43.36 -2.50 15.24
N PHE A 7 42.04 -2.49 15.09
CA PHE A 7 41.22 -1.31 15.36
C PHE A 7 41.23 -0.96 16.85
N THR A 8 41.23 0.33 17.16
CA THR A 8 41.05 0.83 18.51
C THR A 8 39.57 0.79 18.92
N LEU A 9 39.32 0.72 20.23
CA LEU A 9 37.95 0.81 20.75
C LEU A 9 37.28 2.13 20.37
N ILE A 10 38.05 3.23 20.32
CA ILE A 10 37.51 4.54 19.97
C ILE A 10 37.09 4.62 18.49
N GLU A 11 37.85 4.01 17.56
CA GLU A 11 37.45 3.91 16.15
C GLU A 11 36.17 3.11 15.98
N MET A 12 36.02 2.03 16.75
CA MET A 12 34.80 1.21 16.73
C MET A 12 33.60 2.02 17.24
N MET A 13 33.76 2.77 18.35
CA MET A 13 32.69 3.62 18.91
C MET A 13 32.24 4.71 17.93
N ILE A 14 33.18 5.39 17.27
CA ILE A 14 32.86 6.43 16.27
C ILE A 14 32.14 5.80 15.07
N THR A 15 32.61 4.65 14.59
CA THR A 15 31.98 3.94 13.47
C THR A 15 30.54 3.55 13.79
N MET A 16 30.28 3.00 14.99
CA MET A 16 28.94 2.66 15.42
C MET A 16 28.02 3.88 15.56
N ALA A 17 28.55 4.99 16.07
CA ALA A 17 27.78 6.24 16.17
C ALA A 17 27.33 6.74 14.79
N ILE A 18 28.21 6.69 13.79
CA ILE A 18 27.88 7.06 12.41
C ILE A 18 26.81 6.12 11.84
N ILE A 19 26.97 4.79 12.01
CA ILE A 19 25.99 3.80 11.54
C ILE A 19 24.61 4.03 12.18
N ALA A 20 24.56 4.33 13.49
CA ALA A 20 23.31 4.58 14.19
C ALA A 20 22.56 5.80 13.64
N ILE A 21 23.29 6.91 13.36
CA ILE A 21 22.71 8.11 12.76
C ILE A 21 22.15 7.82 11.36
N LEU A 22 22.91 7.12 10.53
CA LEU A 22 22.47 6.76 9.18
C LEU A 22 21.24 5.83 9.21
N ALA A 23 21.25 4.82 10.08
CA ALA A 23 20.14 3.88 10.22
C ALA A 23 18.84 4.57 10.67
N ALA A 24 18.93 5.56 11.56
CA ALA A 24 17.78 6.31 12.06
C ALA A 24 17.01 7.06 10.94
N ILE A 25 17.70 7.47 9.87
CA ILE A 25 17.09 8.14 8.72
C ILE A 25 16.72 7.11 7.64
N ALA A 26 17.62 6.18 7.34
CA ALA A 26 17.45 5.25 6.22
C ALA A 26 16.28 4.27 6.41
N LEU A 27 16.11 3.73 7.62
CA LEU A 27 15.07 2.72 7.89
C LEU A 27 13.64 3.24 7.68
N PRO A 28 13.21 4.37 8.29
CA PRO A 28 11.86 4.88 8.08
C PRO A 28 11.60 5.27 6.62
N THR A 29 12.60 5.85 5.92
CA THR A 29 12.49 6.21 4.50
C THR A 29 12.32 4.97 3.62
N TYR A 30 13.11 3.92 3.87
CA TYR A 30 13.01 2.67 3.12
C TYR A 30 11.65 2.00 3.31
N GLN A 31 11.17 1.88 4.56
CA GLN A 31 9.85 1.33 4.86
C GLN A 31 8.74 2.13 4.16
N GLY A 32 8.82 3.47 4.16
CA GLY A 32 7.89 4.33 3.43
C GLY A 32 7.85 4.05 1.92
N THR A 33 9.01 3.80 1.30
CA THR A 33 9.10 3.48 -0.13
C THR A 33 8.49 2.12 -0.44
N VAL A 34 8.73 1.12 0.41
CA VAL A 34 8.12 -0.21 0.30
C VAL A 34 6.60 -0.13 0.43
N ARG A 35 6.09 0.63 1.41
CA ARG A 35 4.64 0.85 1.58
C ARG A 35 4.02 1.56 0.38
N LYS A 36 4.69 2.57 -0.18
CA LYS A 36 4.26 3.25 -1.41
C LYS A 36 4.21 2.31 -2.61
N SER A 37 5.18 1.40 -2.75
CA SER A 37 5.18 0.38 -3.81
C SER A 37 3.97 -0.54 -3.70
N ARG A 38 3.68 -1.04 -2.49
CA ARG A 38 2.50 -1.89 -2.23
C ARG A 38 1.19 -1.14 -2.46
N ARG A 39 1.15 0.14 -2.10
CA ARG A 39 0.00 1.02 -2.38
C ARG A 39 -0.24 1.13 -3.89
N SER A 40 0.81 1.29 -4.69
CA SER A 40 0.71 1.29 -6.16
C SER A 40 0.15 -0.02 -6.70
N GLU A 41 0.52 -1.16 -6.12
CA GLU A 41 -0.03 -2.47 -6.48
C GLU A 41 -1.54 -2.54 -6.17
N ALA A 42 -1.96 -2.10 -4.99
CA ALA A 42 -3.37 -2.03 -4.62
C ALA A 42 -4.17 -1.10 -5.54
N THR A 43 -3.61 0.05 -5.92
CA THR A 43 -4.20 0.97 -6.91
C THR A 43 -4.41 0.30 -8.27
N MET A 44 -3.42 -0.48 -8.75
CA MET A 44 -3.59 -1.25 -10.00
C MET A 44 -4.68 -2.31 -9.88
N ALA A 45 -4.75 -3.01 -8.75
CA ALA A 45 -5.79 -4.00 -8.49
C ALA A 45 -7.20 -3.35 -8.49
N LEU A 46 -7.37 -2.19 -7.85
CA LEU A 46 -8.64 -1.45 -7.85
C LEU A 46 -9.05 -1.04 -9.27
N LEU A 47 -8.13 -0.54 -10.09
CA LEU A 47 -8.41 -0.20 -11.49
C LEU A 47 -8.77 -1.45 -12.33
N GLY A 48 -8.11 -2.59 -12.06
CA GLY A 48 -8.44 -3.86 -12.67
C GLY A 48 -9.85 -4.34 -12.32
N ILE A 49 -10.23 -4.23 -11.04
CA ILE A 49 -11.59 -4.52 -10.59
C ILE A 49 -12.61 -3.56 -11.22
N GLN A 50 -12.27 -2.27 -11.33
CA GLN A 50 -13.12 -1.29 -12.00
C GLN A 50 -13.44 -1.71 -13.44
N LEU A 51 -12.43 -2.17 -14.19
CA LEU A 51 -12.64 -2.71 -15.54
C LEU A 51 -13.53 -3.96 -15.56
N GLN A 52 -13.44 -4.81 -14.53
CA GLN A 52 -14.31 -5.98 -14.41
C GLN A 52 -15.76 -5.60 -14.12
N GLU A 53 -16.00 -4.58 -13.29
CA GLU A 53 -17.33 -4.00 -13.05
C GLU A 53 -17.95 -3.47 -14.34
N GLU A 54 -17.20 -2.71 -15.15
CA GLU A 54 -17.71 -2.20 -16.43
C GLU A 54 -18.04 -3.33 -17.42
N LYS A 55 -17.21 -4.37 -17.48
CA LYS A 55 -17.50 -5.58 -18.28
C LYS A 55 -18.74 -6.32 -17.79
N TRP A 56 -18.93 -6.40 -16.47
CA TRP A 56 -20.09 -7.04 -15.86
C TRP A 56 -21.38 -6.29 -16.20
N ARG A 57 -21.37 -4.95 -16.15
CA ARG A 57 -22.54 -4.12 -16.49
C ARG A 57 -23.03 -4.27 -17.91
N ALA A 58 -22.18 -4.69 -18.84
CA ALA A 58 -22.60 -4.95 -20.22
C ALA A 58 -23.69 -6.03 -20.31
N ASN A 59 -23.74 -6.96 -19.35
CA ASN A 59 -24.67 -8.11 -19.36
C ASN A 59 -25.62 -8.16 -18.17
N GLN A 60 -25.45 -7.28 -17.18
CA GLN A 60 -26.16 -7.34 -15.90
C GLN A 60 -26.74 -5.97 -15.59
N PRO A 61 -27.97 -5.86 -15.06
CA PRO A 61 -28.64 -4.57 -14.82
C PRO A 61 -28.04 -3.76 -13.65
N GLN A 62 -27.16 -4.38 -12.85
CA GLN A 62 -26.50 -3.78 -11.71
C GLN A 62 -25.02 -4.18 -11.63
N TYR A 63 -24.23 -3.39 -10.90
CA TYR A 63 -22.85 -3.71 -10.58
C TYR A 63 -22.78 -4.96 -9.70
N GLY A 64 -21.63 -5.62 -9.68
CA GLY A 64 -21.45 -6.90 -9.00
C GLY A 64 -20.78 -6.76 -7.64
N SER A 65 -20.81 -7.85 -6.87
CA SER A 65 -19.81 -8.04 -5.82
C SER A 65 -18.48 -8.46 -6.43
N LEU A 66 -17.38 -8.31 -5.70
CA LEU A 66 -16.06 -8.75 -6.19
C LEU A 66 -16.06 -10.22 -6.62
N GLN A 67 -16.74 -11.10 -5.89
CA GLN A 67 -16.84 -12.50 -6.22
C GLN A 67 -17.61 -12.73 -7.53
N ALA A 68 -18.65 -11.94 -7.80
CA ALA A 68 -19.45 -12.06 -9.02
C ALA A 68 -18.67 -11.61 -10.26
N VAL A 69 -17.91 -10.51 -10.16
CA VAL A 69 -17.14 -9.95 -11.28
C VAL A 69 -15.76 -10.60 -11.48
N GLY A 70 -15.37 -11.53 -10.61
CA GLY A 70 -14.03 -12.14 -10.63
C GLY A 70 -12.92 -11.19 -10.15
N GLY A 71 -13.28 -10.24 -9.27
CA GLY A 71 -12.39 -9.30 -8.62
C GLY A 71 -11.50 -9.95 -7.57
N THR A 72 -10.28 -9.43 -7.44
CA THR A 72 -9.37 -9.81 -6.36
C THR A 72 -9.98 -9.38 -5.03
N THR A 73 -10.07 -10.28 -4.05
CA THR A 73 -10.63 -10.00 -2.72
C THR A 73 -9.55 -9.78 -1.66
N SER A 74 -8.31 -10.22 -1.92
CA SER A 74 -7.20 -10.11 -0.96
C SER A 74 -5.84 -10.31 -1.65
N ASN A 75 -4.80 -9.67 -1.12
CA ASN A 75 -3.39 -10.00 -1.37
C ASN A 75 -2.62 -9.96 -0.04
N ASP A 76 -1.29 -10.03 -0.03
CA ASP A 76 -0.51 -10.08 1.23
C ASP A 76 -0.70 -8.87 2.16
N TYR A 77 -1.03 -7.69 1.62
CA TYR A 77 -1.05 -6.42 2.35
C TYR A 77 -2.40 -5.73 2.40
N TYR A 78 -3.35 -6.12 1.56
CA TYR A 78 -4.66 -5.48 1.41
C TYR A 78 -5.79 -6.51 1.35
N ASN A 79 -6.92 -6.14 1.91
CA ASN A 79 -8.22 -6.75 1.64
C ASN A 79 -8.99 -5.82 0.72
N PHE A 80 -9.64 -6.39 -0.29
CA PHE A 80 -10.44 -5.66 -1.25
C PHE A 80 -11.92 -5.92 -1.02
N SER A 81 -12.74 -4.88 -1.16
CA SER A 81 -14.19 -5.01 -1.08
C SER A 81 -14.87 -4.06 -2.07
N ALA A 82 -16.12 -4.37 -2.42
CA ALA A 82 -17.02 -3.46 -3.12
C ALA A 82 -18.21 -3.18 -2.20
N VAL A 83 -18.54 -1.91 -1.99
CA VAL A 83 -19.67 -1.45 -1.18
C VAL A 83 -20.54 -0.48 -1.99
N ASN A 84 -21.72 -0.14 -1.47
CA ASN A 84 -22.69 0.75 -2.16
C ASN A 84 -23.05 0.29 -3.57
N ILE A 85 -23.06 -1.03 -3.79
CA ILE A 85 -23.33 -1.65 -5.09
C ILE A 85 -24.80 -1.43 -5.44
N SER A 86 -25.05 -0.83 -6.60
CA SER A 86 -26.39 -0.62 -7.15
C SER A 86 -26.37 -0.69 -8.68
N ALA A 87 -27.46 -0.25 -9.32
CA ALA A 87 -27.48 -0.08 -10.78
C ALA A 87 -26.52 1.03 -11.28
N THR A 88 -26.24 2.03 -10.45
CA THR A 88 -25.54 3.25 -10.88
C THR A 88 -24.33 3.60 -10.03
N THR A 89 -24.11 2.89 -8.92
CA THR A 89 -23.04 3.21 -7.96
C THR A 89 -22.30 1.96 -7.53
N TYR A 90 -21.02 2.15 -7.22
CA TYR A 90 -20.23 1.25 -6.38
C TYR A 90 -19.06 2.04 -5.77
N THR A 91 -18.48 1.50 -4.72
CA THR A 91 -17.19 1.97 -4.19
C THR A 91 -16.31 0.78 -3.95
N LEU A 92 -15.23 0.68 -4.72
CA LEU A 92 -14.17 -0.30 -4.51
C LEU A 92 -13.25 0.22 -3.41
N GLN A 93 -12.88 -0.65 -2.47
CA GLN A 93 -12.03 -0.30 -1.35
C GLN A 93 -10.87 -1.29 -1.26
N ALA A 94 -9.65 -0.78 -1.11
CA ALA A 94 -8.49 -1.56 -0.67
C ALA A 94 -8.10 -1.10 0.73
N THR A 95 -8.25 -1.99 1.72
CA THR A 95 -7.95 -1.73 3.12
C THR A 95 -6.73 -2.51 3.55
N ALA A 96 -5.73 -1.82 4.12
CA ALA A 96 -4.51 -2.43 4.62
C ALA A 96 -4.82 -3.52 5.66
N LYS A 97 -4.15 -4.67 5.53
CA LYS A 97 -4.33 -5.80 6.45
C LYS A 97 -3.76 -5.48 7.83
N ALA A 98 -4.60 -5.68 8.85
CA ALA A 98 -4.17 -5.61 10.24
C ALA A 98 -2.99 -6.54 10.51
N GLY A 99 -2.04 -6.09 11.34
CA GLY A 99 -0.82 -6.83 11.65
C GLY A 99 0.30 -6.73 10.60
N THR A 100 0.06 -6.07 9.46
CA THR A 100 1.12 -5.76 8.48
C THR A 100 1.63 -4.33 8.67
N ASP A 101 2.86 -4.04 8.23
CA ASP A 101 3.40 -2.68 8.25
C ASP A 101 2.62 -1.70 7.34
N GLN A 102 1.78 -2.22 6.44
CA GLN A 102 0.98 -1.38 5.53
C GLN A 102 -0.02 -0.47 6.27
N ILE A 103 -0.39 -0.81 7.51
CA ILE A 103 -1.26 0.04 8.34
C ILE A 103 -0.63 1.40 8.68
N ASN A 104 0.71 1.49 8.65
CA ASN A 104 1.49 2.69 8.94
C ASN A 104 1.79 3.52 7.67
N ASP A 105 1.15 3.19 6.55
CA ASP A 105 1.38 3.91 5.30
C ASP A 105 0.78 5.31 5.37
N THR A 106 1.56 6.31 4.98
CA THR A 106 1.16 7.71 5.01
C THR A 106 1.62 8.45 3.75
N ALA A 107 0.89 9.51 3.42
CA ALA A 107 1.26 10.53 2.45
C ALA A 107 1.17 11.89 3.15
N GLY A 108 2.32 12.40 3.60
CA GLY A 108 2.35 13.53 4.54
C GLY A 108 1.68 13.15 5.86
N SER A 109 0.72 13.95 6.31
CA SER A 109 -0.07 13.69 7.53
C SER A 109 -1.29 12.81 7.30
N ILE A 110 -1.53 12.35 6.07
CA ILE A 110 -2.69 11.52 5.71
C ILE A 110 -2.32 10.05 5.79
N THR A 111 -3.10 9.27 6.54
CA THR A 111 -2.97 7.81 6.59
C THR A 111 -3.58 7.18 5.34
N CYS A 112 -2.81 6.33 4.67
CA CYS A 112 -3.17 5.64 3.42
C CYS A 112 -3.56 4.17 3.64
N SER A 113 -4.12 3.87 4.81
CA SER A 113 -4.56 2.52 5.17
C SER A 113 -5.84 2.08 4.46
N SER A 114 -6.58 3.01 3.84
CA SER A 114 -7.71 2.69 2.96
C SER A 114 -7.66 3.53 1.70
N LEU A 115 -7.88 2.90 0.55
CA LEU A 115 -8.00 3.53 -0.76
C LEU A 115 -9.38 3.21 -1.31
N ASN A 116 -10.11 4.23 -1.73
CA ASN A 116 -11.43 4.06 -2.34
C ASN A 116 -11.47 4.63 -3.76
N LEU A 117 -12.14 3.89 -4.64
CA LEU A 117 -12.37 4.22 -6.04
C LEU A 117 -13.85 4.00 -6.35
N ASP A 118 -14.56 5.06 -6.71
CA ASP A 118 -15.97 4.98 -7.09
C ASP A 118 -16.16 4.76 -8.60
N GLN A 119 -17.41 4.57 -9.03
CA GLN A 119 -17.75 4.36 -10.45
C GLN A 119 -17.40 5.53 -11.36
N ASN A 120 -17.27 6.74 -10.82
CA ASN A 120 -16.89 7.93 -11.57
C ASN A 120 -15.36 8.11 -11.63
N GLY A 121 -14.59 7.18 -11.06
CA GLY A 121 -13.14 7.27 -10.94
C GLY A 121 -12.68 8.23 -9.82
N ALA A 122 -13.57 8.62 -8.91
CA ALA A 122 -13.19 9.46 -7.78
C ALA A 122 -12.34 8.65 -6.80
N LYS A 123 -11.17 9.21 -6.48
CA LYS A 123 -10.12 8.59 -5.68
C LYS A 123 -10.02 9.25 -4.33
N THR A 124 -10.21 8.49 -3.26
CA THR A 124 -10.10 8.99 -1.89
C THR A 124 -9.25 8.06 -1.02
N PRO A 125 -8.45 8.61 -0.08
CA PRO A 125 -8.05 10.01 0.07
C PRO A 125 -7.09 10.44 -1.06
N THR A 126 -7.31 11.59 -1.70
CA THR A 126 -6.55 12.01 -2.91
C THR A 126 -5.03 12.03 -2.72
N ALA A 127 -4.53 12.35 -1.52
CA ALA A 127 -3.09 12.36 -1.22
C ALA A 127 -2.42 10.97 -1.32
N CYS A 128 -3.20 9.89 -1.24
CA CYS A 128 -2.71 8.52 -1.26
C CYS A 128 -2.65 7.90 -2.67
N TRP A 129 -3.23 8.57 -3.67
CA TRP A 129 -3.37 8.07 -5.04
C TRP A 129 -2.36 8.68 -6.01
#